data_AF-A0A370HHN6-F1
#
_entry.id   AF-A0A370HHN6-F1
#
_cell.length_a   1.000
_cell.length_b   1.000
_cell.length_c   1.000
_cell.angle_alpha   90.00
_cell.angle_beta   90.00
_cell.angle_gamma   90.00
#
_symmetry.space_group_name_H-M   'P 1'
#
loop_
_entity.id
_entity.type
_entity.pdbx_description
1 polymer ?
#
loop_
_entity_poly.entity_id
_entity_poly.type
_entity_poly.pdbx_seq_one_letter_code
_entity_poly.pdbx_strand_id
1 'polypeptide(L)'
;MTLASMIRQWQERRVVAREWEALDASERQALARDIGVSEELLSNLAARGPDAAAELPRLMAALSLDPRAIELEQPALMRDMTLVCSECMEKARCRQELVREQAPAAYAEYCLNAETLRDMRKGPAASA
;
A
#
# COMPACT_ATOMS: atom_id res chain seq x y z
N MET A 1 -15.28 -2.95 14.29
CA MET A 1 -15.88 -3.31 12.98
C MET A 1 -17.27 -3.86 13.22
N THR A 2 -18.26 -3.48 12.42
CA THR A 2 -19.63 -4.00 12.53
C THR A 2 -19.90 -4.99 11.39
N LEU A 3 -20.94 -5.81 11.53
CA LEU A 3 -21.37 -6.71 10.45
C LEU A 3 -21.70 -5.92 9.17
N ALA A 4 -22.32 -4.74 9.32
CA ALA A 4 -22.64 -3.85 8.20
C ALA A 4 -21.38 -3.36 7.46
N SER A 5 -20.30 -3.03 8.17
CA SER A 5 -19.04 -2.62 7.53
C SER A 5 -18.37 -3.80 6.80
N MET A 6 -18.47 -5.02 7.35
CA MET A 6 -17.95 -6.22 6.69
C MET A 6 -18.71 -6.55 5.40
N ILE A 7 -20.04 -6.44 5.41
CA ILE A 7 -20.89 -6.67 4.22
C ILE A 7 -20.56 -5.64 3.13
N ARG A 8 -20.42 -4.35 3.49
CA ARG A 8 -20.09 -3.30 2.53
C ARG A 8 -18.72 -3.55 1.88
N GLN A 9 -17.70 -3.84 2.68
CA GLN A 9 -16.36 -4.13 2.16
C GLN A 9 -16.35 -5.38 1.26
N TRP A 10 -17.16 -6.40 1.58
CA TRP A 10 -17.34 -7.56 0.71
C TRP A 10 -18.01 -7.20 -0.63
N GLN A 11 -19.05 -6.36 -0.60
CA GLN A 11 -19.72 -5.90 -1.82
C GLN A 11 -18.78 -5.09 -2.72
N GLU A 12 -18.05 -4.13 -2.16
CA GLU A 12 -17.08 -3.29 -2.89
C GLU A 12 -16.01 -4.14 -3.57
N ARG A 13 -15.41 -5.09 -2.84
CA ARG A 13 -14.41 -6.02 -3.41
C ARG A 13 -14.99 -6.85 -4.57
N ARG A 14 -16.26 -7.27 -4.50
CA ARG A 14 -16.90 -8.04 -5.58
C ARG A 14 -17.24 -7.19 -6.80
N VAL A 15 -17.58 -5.91 -6.63
CA VAL A 15 -17.81 -5.00 -7.75
C VAL A 15 -16.51 -4.79 -8.52
N VAL A 16 -15.43 -4.41 -7.84
CA VAL A 16 -14.12 -4.20 -8.47
C VAL A 16 -13.63 -5.44 -9.21
N ALA A 17 -13.76 -6.63 -8.60
CA ALA A 17 -13.38 -7.89 -9.25
C ALA A 17 -14.20 -8.16 -10.52
N ARG A 18 -15.51 -7.91 -10.49
CA ARG A 18 -16.39 -8.11 -11.67
C ARG A 18 -16.10 -7.11 -12.78
N GLU A 19 -15.87 -5.85 -12.43
CA GLU A 19 -15.49 -4.82 -13.40
C GLU A 19 -14.18 -5.20 -14.07
N TRP A 20 -13.18 -5.67 -13.30
CA TRP A 20 -11.91 -6.16 -13.85
C TRP A 20 -12.07 -7.37 -14.76
N GLU A 21 -12.92 -8.34 -14.38
CA GLU A 21 -13.22 -9.53 -15.20
C GLU A 21 -13.97 -9.18 -16.49
N ALA A 22 -14.76 -8.11 -16.49
CA ALA A 22 -15.52 -7.66 -17.65
C ALA A 22 -14.65 -6.96 -18.71
N LEU A 23 -13.49 -6.44 -18.33
CA LEU A 23 -12.55 -5.84 -19.27
C LEU A 23 -11.86 -6.90 -20.12
N ASP A 24 -11.77 -6.66 -21.43
CA ASP A 24 -10.92 -7.46 -22.30
C ASP A 24 -9.42 -7.17 -22.05
N ALA A 25 -8.53 -7.93 -22.71
CA ALA A 25 -7.09 -7.76 -22.53
C ALA A 25 -6.59 -6.38 -23.01
N SER A 26 -7.19 -5.81 -24.05
CA SER A 26 -6.81 -4.51 -24.58
C SER A 26 -7.21 -3.38 -23.64
N GLU A 27 -8.39 -3.48 -23.02
CA GLU A 27 -8.90 -2.55 -22.03
C GLU A 27 -8.07 -2.58 -20.75
N ARG A 28 -7.72 -3.78 -20.27
CA ARG A 28 -6.81 -3.94 -19.11
C ARG A 28 -5.43 -3.32 -19.38
N GLN A 29 -4.90 -3.54 -20.57
CA GLN A 29 -3.61 -2.96 -20.95
C GLN A 29 -3.68 -1.44 -21.11
N ALA A 30 -4.78 -0.90 -21.63
CA ALA A 30 -5.01 0.54 -21.70
C ALA A 30 -5.08 1.16 -20.30
N LEU A 31 -5.86 0.55 -19.40
CA LEU A 31 -5.97 1.02 -18.01
C LEU A 31 -4.62 0.94 -17.26
N ALA A 32 -3.84 -0.12 -17.46
CA ALA A 32 -2.50 -0.24 -16.91
C ALA A 32 -1.56 0.89 -17.39
N ARG A 33 -1.62 1.23 -18.68
CA ARG A 33 -0.86 2.36 -19.24
C ARG A 33 -1.31 3.70 -18.65
N ASP A 34 -2.61 3.92 -18.55
CA ASP A 34 -3.17 5.18 -18.03
C ASP A 34 -2.82 5.40 -16.56
N ILE A 35 -2.81 4.33 -15.76
CA ILE A 35 -2.42 4.36 -14.35
C ILE A 35 -0.89 4.40 -14.19
N GLY A 36 -0.13 3.99 -15.20
CA GLY A 36 1.33 3.90 -15.18
C GLY A 36 1.84 2.74 -14.30
N VAL A 37 1.26 1.56 -14.46
CA VAL A 37 1.67 0.31 -13.79
C VAL A 37 1.74 -0.84 -14.80
N SER A 38 2.38 -1.95 -14.43
CA SER A 38 2.29 -3.17 -15.23
C SER A 38 0.89 -3.79 -15.14
N GLU A 39 0.48 -4.53 -16.16
CA GLU A 39 -0.79 -5.26 -16.15
C GLU A 39 -0.85 -6.32 -15.03
N GLU A 40 0.29 -6.93 -14.71
CA GLU A 40 0.44 -7.85 -13.58
C GLU A 40 0.18 -7.16 -12.23
N LEU A 41 0.82 -6.00 -12.01
CA LEU A 41 0.60 -5.20 -10.81
C LEU A 41 -0.86 -4.74 -10.73
N LEU A 42 -1.46 -4.29 -11.84
CA LEU A 42 -2.86 -3.88 -11.86
C LEU A 42 -3.81 -5.05 -11.54
N SER A 43 -3.53 -6.24 -12.08
CA SER A 43 -4.27 -7.47 -11.76
C SER A 43 -4.17 -7.82 -10.28
N ASN A 44 -2.96 -7.72 -9.71
CA ASN A 44 -2.71 -7.96 -8.29
C ASN A 44 -3.45 -6.95 -7.40
N LEU A 45 -3.48 -5.68 -7.78
CA LEU A 45 -4.23 -4.64 -7.08
C LEU A 45 -5.74 -4.89 -7.14
N ALA A 46 -6.27 -5.24 -8.32
CA ALA A 46 -7.69 -5.57 -8.48
C ALA A 46 -8.10 -6.77 -7.61
N ALA A 47 -7.26 -7.81 -7.55
CA ALA A 47 -7.51 -9.01 -6.74
C ALA A 47 -7.42 -8.75 -5.23
N ARG A 48 -6.46 -7.92 -4.79
CA ARG A 48 -6.24 -7.59 -3.36
C ARG A 48 -7.21 -6.52 -2.86
N GLY A 49 -7.76 -5.71 -3.77
CA GLY A 49 -8.70 -4.63 -3.47
C GLY A 49 -8.05 -3.40 -2.84
N PRO A 50 -8.86 -2.43 -2.38
CA PRO A 50 -8.39 -1.12 -1.91
C PRO A 50 -7.47 -1.18 -0.68
N ASP A 51 -7.53 -2.28 0.08
CA ASP A 51 -6.71 -2.48 1.28
C ASP A 51 -5.35 -3.12 0.98
N ALA A 52 -4.96 -3.25 -0.29
CA ALA A 52 -3.74 -3.96 -0.71
C ALA A 52 -2.47 -3.44 -0.01
N ALA A 53 -2.41 -2.18 0.40
CA ALA A 53 -1.29 -1.56 1.12
C ALA A 53 -1.64 -1.09 2.54
N ALA A 54 -2.68 -1.62 3.17
CA ALA A 54 -3.18 -1.13 4.47
C ALA A 54 -2.13 -1.14 5.60
N GLU A 55 -1.07 -1.94 5.49
CA GLU A 55 0.04 -1.92 6.45
C GLU A 55 0.90 -0.67 6.39
N LEU A 56 1.06 -0.03 5.21
CA LEU A 56 2.01 1.07 5.04
C LEU A 56 1.66 2.28 5.92
N PRO A 57 0.44 2.85 5.88
CA PRO A 57 0.09 3.98 6.75
C PRO A 57 0.22 3.65 8.24
N ARG A 58 -0.05 2.40 8.63
CA ARG A 58 0.07 1.92 10.01
C ARG A 58 1.53 1.84 10.45
N LEU A 59 2.41 1.35 9.58
CA LEU A 59 3.85 1.33 9.82
C LEU A 59 4.43 2.75 9.89
N MET A 60 4.02 3.64 8.99
CA MET A 60 4.41 5.06 9.04
C MET A 60 4.04 5.69 10.38
N ALA A 61 2.79 5.51 10.83
CA ALA A 61 2.35 6.02 12.12
C ALA A 61 3.16 5.44 13.30
N ALA A 62 3.45 4.12 13.29
CA ALA A 62 4.30 3.48 14.29
C ALA A 62 5.75 4.02 14.29
N LEU A 63 6.21 4.53 13.15
CA LEU A 63 7.51 5.18 12.97
C LEU A 63 7.49 6.69 13.23
N SER A 64 6.36 7.23 13.71
CA SER A 64 6.13 8.67 13.91
C SER A 64 6.19 9.51 12.63
N LEU A 65 5.86 8.91 11.48
CA LEU A 65 5.65 9.59 10.21
C LEU A 65 4.15 9.78 9.98
N ASP A 66 3.69 10.99 9.63
CA ASP A 66 2.28 11.24 9.30
C ASP A 66 2.02 10.88 7.82
N PRO A 67 1.31 9.78 7.52
CA PRO A 67 1.03 9.40 6.13
C PRO A 67 0.21 10.46 5.38
N ARG A 68 -0.65 11.24 6.05
CA ARG A 68 -1.45 12.27 5.38
C ARG A 68 -0.61 13.47 4.97
N ALA A 69 0.36 13.86 5.80
CA ALA A 69 1.32 14.90 5.44
C ALA A 69 2.11 14.49 4.19
N ILE A 70 2.59 13.24 4.13
CA ILE A 70 3.33 12.72 2.98
C ILE A 70 2.45 12.63 1.74
N GLU A 71 1.20 12.19 1.86
CA GLU A 71 0.26 12.15 0.74
C GLU A 71 0.02 13.55 0.13
N LEU A 72 -0.02 14.59 0.97
CA LEU A 72 -0.21 15.97 0.54
C LEU A 72 1.08 16.59 -0.04
N GLU A 73 2.22 16.38 0.61
CA GLU A 73 3.49 17.02 0.25
C GLU A 73 4.21 16.28 -0.89
N GLN A 74 4.12 14.95 -0.89
CA GLN A 74 4.86 14.07 -1.81
C GLN A 74 3.95 12.94 -2.34
N PRO A 75 2.86 13.27 -3.07
CA PRO A 75 1.88 12.28 -3.54
C PRO A 75 2.48 11.19 -4.42
N ALA A 76 3.47 11.53 -5.26
CA ALA A 76 4.17 10.55 -6.09
C ALA A 76 4.95 9.52 -5.24
N LEU A 77 5.66 9.99 -4.21
CA LEU A 77 6.38 9.11 -3.28
C LEU A 77 5.41 8.18 -2.53
N MET A 78 4.30 8.74 -2.02
CA MET A 78 3.28 7.94 -1.33
C MET A 78 2.68 6.87 -2.25
N ARG A 79 2.39 7.22 -3.50
CA ARG A 79 1.91 6.28 -4.52
C ARG A 79 2.90 5.15 -4.74
N ASP A 80 4.17 5.47 -4.96
CA ASP A 80 5.20 4.45 -5.24
C ASP A 80 5.41 3.52 -4.04
N MET A 81 5.49 4.07 -2.83
CA MET A 81 5.56 3.26 -1.61
C MET A 81 4.32 2.38 -1.43
N THR A 82 3.14 2.87 -1.82
CA THR A 82 1.88 2.11 -1.77
C THR A 82 1.91 0.94 -2.75
N LEU A 83 2.41 1.13 -3.97
CA LEU A 83 2.58 0.06 -4.96
C LEU A 83 3.56 -1.01 -4.45
N VAL A 84 4.75 -0.59 -4.00
CA VAL A 84 5.77 -1.48 -3.40
C VAL A 84 5.18 -2.24 -2.20
N CYS A 85 4.43 -1.56 -1.34
CA CYS A 85 3.78 -2.22 -0.21
C CYS A 85 2.73 -3.22 -0.68
N SER A 86 1.96 -2.90 -1.72
CA SER A 86 0.88 -3.74 -2.24
C SER A 86 1.36 -5.09 -2.72
N GLU A 87 2.57 -5.17 -3.28
CA GLU A 87 3.18 -6.41 -3.77
C GLU A 87 3.96 -7.19 -2.70
N CYS A 88 4.23 -6.59 -1.54
CA CYS A 88 4.97 -7.23 -0.46
C CYS A 88 4.32 -8.55 0.00
N MET A 89 5.14 -9.61 0.11
CA MET A 89 4.73 -10.93 0.58
C MET A 89 4.79 -11.05 2.12
N GLU A 90 5.56 -10.20 2.78
CA GLU A 90 5.79 -10.19 4.24
C GLU A 90 4.71 -9.42 5.03
N LYS A 91 3.53 -9.18 4.44
CA LYS A 91 2.44 -8.43 5.08
C LYS A 91 1.95 -9.07 6.37
N ALA A 92 1.93 -10.41 6.44
CA ALA A 92 1.55 -11.12 7.66
C ALA A 92 2.52 -10.82 8.81
N ARG A 93 3.83 -10.87 8.54
CA ARG A 93 4.87 -10.48 9.48
C ARG A 93 4.71 -9.01 9.89
N CYS A 94 4.53 -8.10 8.93
CA CYS A 94 4.30 -6.69 9.20
C CYS A 94 3.14 -6.45 10.18
N ARG A 95 1.99 -7.09 9.93
CA ARG A 95 0.83 -7.00 10.83
C ARG A 95 1.12 -7.56 12.22
N GLN A 96 1.85 -8.67 12.33
CA GLN A 96 2.23 -9.26 13.61
C GLN A 96 3.15 -8.33 14.42
N GLU A 97 4.17 -7.77 13.78
CA GLU A 97 5.09 -6.81 14.42
C GLU A 97 4.39 -5.51 14.82
N LEU A 98 3.41 -5.04 14.03
CA LEU A 98 2.57 -3.90 14.38
C LEU A 98 1.69 -4.19 15.60
N VAL A 99 1.09 -5.37 15.69
CA VAL A 99 0.27 -5.78 16.85
C VAL A 99 1.12 -5.91 18.13
N ARG A 100 2.37 -6.33 17.97
CA ARG A 100 3.33 -6.47 19.07
C ARG A 100 4.04 -5.17 19.44
N GLU A 101 3.76 -4.08 18.74
CA GLU A 101 4.46 -2.79 18.89
C GLU A 101 5.99 -2.89 18.66
N GLN A 102 6.43 -3.91 17.92
CA GLN A 102 7.84 -4.19 17.60
C GLN A 102 8.23 -3.75 16.20
N ALA A 103 7.25 -3.36 15.37
CA ALA A 103 7.49 -2.89 14.01
C ALA A 103 8.59 -1.82 13.89
N PRO A 104 8.70 -0.80 14.77
CA PRO A 104 9.77 0.20 14.67
C PRO A 104 11.18 -0.37 14.77
N ALA A 105 11.36 -1.48 15.49
CA ALA A 105 12.65 -2.16 15.63
C ALA A 105 12.91 -3.19 14.51
N ALA A 106 11.86 -3.85 14.00
CA ALA A 106 12.00 -5.00 13.11
C ALA A 106 11.75 -4.70 11.62
N TYR A 107 11.10 -3.58 11.26
CA TYR A 107 10.66 -3.35 9.87
C TYR A 107 11.78 -3.38 8.84
N ALA A 108 13.00 -3.01 9.24
CA ALA A 108 14.18 -3.01 8.37
C ALA A 108 14.55 -4.39 7.83
N GLU A 109 14.08 -5.47 8.48
CA GLU A 109 14.40 -6.84 8.09
C GLU A 109 13.48 -7.41 7.01
N TYR A 110 12.30 -6.80 6.79
CA TYR A 110 11.27 -7.39 5.91
C TYR A 110 10.53 -6.39 5.04
N CYS A 111 10.54 -5.09 5.37
CA CYS A 111 9.77 -4.10 4.64
C CYS A 111 10.52 -3.68 3.37
N LEU A 112 9.90 -3.84 2.20
CA LEU A 112 10.45 -3.37 0.93
C LEU A 112 10.62 -1.85 0.87
N ASN A 113 9.85 -1.09 1.66
CA ASN A 113 9.99 0.37 1.81
C ASN A 113 10.96 0.77 2.94
N ALA A 114 11.73 -0.15 3.51
CA ALA A 114 12.51 0.12 4.73
C ALA A 114 13.51 1.27 4.57
N GLU A 115 14.19 1.33 3.43
CA GLU A 115 15.16 2.38 3.14
C GLU A 115 14.50 3.76 3.03
N THR A 116 13.47 3.89 2.19
CA THR A 116 12.68 5.11 2.04
C THR A 116 12.13 5.59 3.38
N LEU A 117 11.52 4.70 4.17
CA LEU A 117 11.00 5.03 5.50
C LEU A 117 12.10 5.51 6.45
N ARG A 118 13.30 4.92 6.37
CA ARG A 118 14.44 5.32 7.20
C ARG A 118 14.92 6.73 6.83
N ASP A 119 14.96 7.05 5.55
CA ASP A 119 15.39 8.36 5.09
C ASP A 119 14.41 9.46 5.47
N MET A 120 13.10 9.21 5.35
CA MET A 120 12.07 10.13 5.82
C MET A 120 12.19 10.44 7.31
N ARG A 121 12.57 9.45 8.13
CA ARG A 121 12.77 9.63 9.58
C ARG A 121 13.99 10.46 9.95
N LYS A 122 14.99 10.56 9.08
CA LYS A 122 16.17 11.41 9.32
C LYS A 122 15.83 12.89 9.16
N GLY A 123 14.65 13.22 8.60
CA GLY A 123 14.32 14.56 8.13
C GLY A 123 15.14 14.94 6.89
N PRO A 124 14.92 16.11 6.28
CA PRO A 124 15.85 16.63 5.30
C PRO A 124 17.25 16.64 5.93
N ALA A 125 18.23 16.01 5.26
CA ALA A 125 19.63 16.16 5.65
C ALA A 125 19.87 17.67 5.81
N ALA A 126 20.27 18.11 7.01
CA ALA A 126 20.60 19.50 7.24
C ALA A 126 21.59 19.90 6.13
N SER A 127 21.12 20.76 5.22
CA SER A 127 21.92 21.26 4.12
C SER A 127 23.19 21.85 4.71
N ALA A 128 24.33 21.33 4.28
CA ALA A 128 25.64 21.91 4.53
C ALA A 128 25.74 23.32 3.92
#